data_AF-A0A9Q6LSV7-F1
#
_entry.id   AF-A0A9Q6LSV7-F1
#
_cell.length_a   1.000
_cell.length_b   1.000
_cell.length_c   1.000
_cell.angle_alpha   90.00
_cell.angle_beta   90.00
_cell.angle_gamma   90.00
#
_symmetry.space_group_name_H-M   'P 1'
#
loop_
_entity.id
_entity.type
_entity.pdbx_description
1 polymer ?
#
loop_
_entity_poly.entity_id
_entity_poly.type
_entity_poly.pdbx_seq_one_letter_code
_entity_poly.pdbx_strand_id
1 'polypeptide(L)'
;MQNTYRGSDAYESIKQNASLAKSPTKTVRSQCNHIFASIVAFCKLETLSVKAQLNHFALKYKLLVRSNQIAFEELRRLKCL
;
A
#
# COMPACT_ATOMS: atom_id res chain seq x y z
N MET A 1 -5.44 -17.56 -22.36
CA MET A 1 -6.38 -16.57 -21.80
C MET A 1 -6.13 -16.26 -20.31
N GLN A 2 -5.79 -17.21 -19.43
CA GLN A 2 -5.58 -16.92 -17.99
C GLN A 2 -4.39 -15.98 -17.65
N ASN A 3 -3.30 -15.99 -18.42
CA ASN A 3 -2.12 -15.15 -18.12
C ASN A 3 -2.34 -13.64 -18.34
N THR A 4 -3.25 -13.25 -19.24
CA THR A 4 -3.53 -11.84 -19.53
C THR A 4 -4.29 -11.16 -18.39
N TYR A 5 -5.20 -11.88 -17.73
CA TYR A 5 -5.98 -11.35 -16.61
C TYR A 5 -5.10 -11.06 -15.40
N ARG A 6 -4.15 -11.97 -15.08
CA ARG A 6 -3.20 -11.76 -13.97
C ARG A 6 -2.35 -10.50 -14.15
N GLY A 7 -1.97 -10.17 -15.39
CA GLY A 7 -1.25 -8.93 -15.69
C GLY A 7 -2.12 -7.67 -15.48
N SER A 8 -3.38 -7.72 -15.90
CA SER A 8 -4.35 -6.65 -15.68
C SER A 8 -4.64 -6.41 -14.19
N ASP A 9 -4.83 -7.48 -13.43
CA ASP A 9 -5.12 -7.42 -12.00
C ASP A 9 -3.93 -6.85 -11.21
N ALA A 10 -2.71 -7.23 -11.59
CA ALA A 10 -1.49 -6.66 -11.01
C ALA A 10 -1.36 -5.16 -11.32
N TYR A 11 -1.64 -4.74 -12.56
CA TYR A 11 -1.61 -3.33 -12.95
C TYR A 11 -2.62 -2.48 -12.17
N GLU A 12 -3.87 -2.96 -12.03
CA GLU A 12 -4.89 -2.27 -11.25
C GLU A 12 -4.52 -2.21 -9.77
N SER A 13 -4.00 -3.31 -9.21
CA SER A 13 -3.51 -3.35 -7.84
C SER A 13 -2.38 -2.35 -7.58
N ILE A 14 -1.41 -2.23 -8.49
CA ILE A 14 -0.30 -1.27 -8.38
C ILE A 14 -0.82 0.18 -8.43
N LYS A 15 -1.79 0.48 -9.31
CA LYS A 15 -2.44 1.80 -9.37
C LYS A 15 -3.11 2.18 -8.05
N GLN A 16 -3.91 1.27 -7.48
CA GLN A 16 -4.71 1.54 -6.29
C GLN A 16 -3.93 1.45 -4.98
N ASN A 17 -2.92 0.58 -4.92
CA ASN A 17 -2.21 0.24 -3.67
C ASN A 17 -0.80 0.82 -3.57
N ALA A 18 -0.17 1.18 -4.68
CA ALA A 18 1.19 1.74 -4.71
C ALA A 18 1.27 3.11 -5.41
N SER A 19 0.12 3.77 -5.59
CA SER A 19 0.00 5.16 -6.07
C SER A 19 0.63 5.45 -7.44
N LEU A 20 0.83 4.44 -8.29
CA LEU A 20 1.57 4.56 -9.56
C LEU A 20 1.10 5.72 -10.44
N ALA A 21 -0.21 5.99 -10.50
CA ALA A 21 -0.80 7.03 -11.34
C ALA A 21 -1.01 8.38 -10.63
N LYS A 22 -0.60 8.54 -9.37
CA LYS A 22 -0.88 9.73 -8.55
C LYS A 22 0.30 10.69 -8.41
N SER A 23 1.38 10.47 -9.16
CA SER A 23 2.60 11.29 -9.06
C SER A 23 2.43 12.69 -9.68
N PRO A 24 2.64 13.79 -8.94
CA PRO A 24 2.63 15.15 -9.51
C PRO A 24 3.97 15.54 -10.17
N THR A 25 4.88 14.57 -10.40
CA THR A 25 6.27 14.84 -10.83
C THR A 25 6.34 15.41 -12.26
N LYS A 26 7.22 16.41 -12.43
CA LYS A 26 7.33 17.20 -13.68
C LYS A 26 8.52 16.84 -14.57
N THR A 27 9.49 16.08 -14.06
CA THR A 27 10.69 15.69 -14.80
C THR A 27 10.72 14.18 -15.02
N VAL A 28 11.26 13.74 -16.16
CA VAL A 28 11.37 12.32 -16.54
C VAL A 28 12.07 11.50 -15.45
N ARG A 29 13.17 12.02 -14.89
CA ARG A 29 13.91 11.35 -13.80
C ARG A 29 13.02 11.08 -12.59
N SER A 30 12.27 12.07 -12.13
CA SER A 30 11.39 11.91 -10.96
C SER A 30 10.19 11.00 -11.26
N GLN A 31 9.68 11.01 -12.49
CA GLN A 31 8.64 10.08 -12.94
C GLN A 31 9.14 8.63 -12.97
N CYS A 32 10.31 8.37 -13.55
CA CYS A 32 10.95 7.05 -13.56
C CYS A 32 11.21 6.53 -12.14
N ASN A 33 11.73 7.38 -11.27
CA ASN A 33 11.96 7.02 -9.87
C ASN A 33 10.65 6.67 -9.14
N HIS A 34 9.58 7.42 -9.39
CA HIS A 34 8.26 7.11 -8.83
C HIS A 34 7.73 5.77 -9.34
N ILE A 35 7.81 5.50 -10.64
CA ILE A 35 7.37 4.22 -11.23
C ILE A 35 8.13 3.06 -10.58
N PHE A 36 9.46 3.18 -10.47
CA PHE A 36 10.29 2.17 -9.81
C PHE A 36 9.89 1.95 -8.33
N ALA A 37 9.71 3.04 -7.57
CA ALA A 37 9.30 2.97 -6.18
C ALA A 37 7.91 2.31 -6.01
N SER A 38 6.95 2.63 -6.88
CA SER A 38 5.62 2.00 -6.88
C SER A 38 5.69 0.50 -7.14
N ILE A 39 6.56 0.03 -8.05
CA ILE A 39 6.75 -1.40 -8.31
C ILE A 39 7.36 -2.09 -7.08
N VAL A 40 8.40 -1.51 -6.48
CA VAL A 40 9.04 -2.07 -5.26
C VAL A 40 8.05 -2.13 -4.10
N ALA A 41 7.24 -1.09 -3.91
CA ALA A 41 6.21 -1.06 -2.88
C ALA A 41 5.16 -2.16 -3.08
N PHE A 42 4.73 -2.40 -4.33
CA PHE A 42 3.83 -3.51 -4.65
C PHE A 42 4.44 -4.88 -4.32
N CYS A 43 5.69 -5.15 -4.71
CA CYS A 43 6.35 -6.42 -4.37
C CYS A 43 6.40 -6.67 -2.86
N LYS A 44 6.67 -5.62 -2.07
CA LYS A 44 6.65 -5.71 -0.60
C LYS A 44 5.24 -5.97 -0.06
N LEU A 45 4.23 -5.32 -0.64
CA LEU A 45 2.84 -5.50 -0.24
C LEU A 45 2.34 -6.93 -0.51
N GLU A 46 2.66 -7.48 -1.68
CA GLU A 46 2.36 -8.89 -2.04
C GLU A 46 3.10 -9.86 -1.10
N THR A 47 4.37 -9.61 -0.81
CA THR A 47 5.13 -10.42 0.16
C THR A 47 4.48 -10.42 1.54
N LEU A 48 4.01 -9.26 2.00
CA LEU A 48 3.35 -9.11 3.28
C LEU A 48 1.95 -9.76 3.29
N SER A 49 1.20 -9.63 2.19
CA SER A 49 -0.09 -10.30 1.95
C SER A 49 0.04 -11.82 2.09
N VAL A 50 1.04 -12.41 1.42
CA VAL A 50 1.34 -13.84 1.51
C VAL A 50 1.75 -14.25 2.92
N LYS A 51 2.64 -13.50 3.57
CA LYS A 51 3.08 -13.82 4.95
C LYS A 51 1.95 -13.71 5.96
N ALA A 52 1.06 -12.73 5.80
CA ALA A 52 -0.06 -12.49 6.70
C ALA A 52 -1.27 -13.38 6.38
N GLN A 53 -1.30 -14.05 5.22
CA GLN A 53 -2.48 -14.74 4.69
C GLN A 53 -3.72 -13.81 4.62
N LEU A 54 -3.49 -12.54 4.27
CA LEU A 54 -4.53 -11.50 4.19
C LEU A 54 -4.44 -10.77 2.86
N ASN A 55 -5.58 -10.53 2.21
CA ASN A 55 -5.63 -9.66 1.03
C ASN A 55 -5.27 -8.20 1.38
N HIS A 56 -4.99 -7.38 0.36
CA HIS A 56 -4.55 -6.00 0.53
C HIS A 56 -5.54 -5.12 1.32
N PHE A 57 -6.85 -5.33 1.16
CA PHE A 57 -7.86 -4.58 1.91
C PHE A 57 -7.85 -4.94 3.39
N ALA A 58 -7.82 -6.23 3.69
CA ALA A 58 -7.74 -6.73 5.06
C ALA A 58 -6.45 -6.28 5.76
N LEU A 59 -5.33 -6.25 5.03
CA LEU A 59 -4.05 -5.76 5.55
C LEU A 59 -4.11 -4.27 5.88
N LYS A 60 -4.64 -3.43 4.97
CA LYS A 60 -4.85 -1.99 5.22
C LYS A 60 -5.74 -1.75 6.42
N TYR A 61 -6.85 -2.48 6.52
CA TYR A 61 -7.78 -2.37 7.63
C TYR A 61 -7.15 -2.76 8.96
N LYS A 62 -6.41 -3.88 9.01
CA LYS A 62 -5.69 -4.34 10.20
C LYS A 62 -4.69 -3.31 10.70
N LEU A 63 -3.92 -2.70 9.78
CA LEU A 63 -2.98 -1.63 10.11
C LEU A 63 -3.72 -0.38 10.63
N LEU A 64 -4.79 0.04 9.95
CA LEU A 64 -5.58 1.22 10.37
C LEU A 64 -6.17 1.05 11.78
N VAL A 65 -6.80 -0.09 12.05
CA VAL A 65 -7.38 -0.38 13.37
C VAL A 65 -6.28 -0.37 14.44
N ARG A 66 -5.14 -1.02 14.18
CA ARG A 66 -4.03 -1.05 15.15
C ARG A 66 -3.44 0.34 15.40
N SER A 67 -3.26 1.13 14.35
CA SER A 67 -2.78 2.52 14.47
C SER A 67 -3.76 3.38 15.27
N ASN A 68 -5.07 3.23 15.04
CA ASN A 68 -6.09 3.98 15.79
C ASN A 68 -6.12 3.59 17.28
N GLN A 69 -5.97 2.30 17.59
CA GLN A 69 -5.87 1.83 18.98
C GLN A 69 -4.67 2.45 19.69
N ILE A 70 -3.48 2.40 19.07
CA ILE A 70 -2.26 2.99 19.62
C ILE A 70 -2.42 4.51 19.79
N ALA A 71 -2.90 5.21 18.76
CA ALA A 71 -3.13 6.65 18.83
C ALA A 71 -4.12 7.03 19.93
N PHE A 72 -5.16 6.23 20.15
CA PHE A 72 -6.12 6.42 21.23
C PHE A 72 -5.52 6.15 22.61
N GLU A 73 -4.69 5.11 22.75
CA GLU A 73 -3.93 4.84 23.98
C GLU A 73 -3.01 6.02 24.33
N GLU A 74 -2.26 6.55 23.35
CA GLU A 74 -1.42 7.74 23.56
C GLU A 74 -2.24 8.97 23.93
N LEU A 75 -3.38 9.18 23.27
CA LEU A 75 -4.29 10.27 23.61
C LEU A 75 -4.79 10.18 25.06
N ARG A 76 -5.12 8.98 25.55
CA ARG A 76 -5.52 8.75 26.94
C ARG A 76 -4.40 9.08 27.92
N ARG A 77 -3.17 8.65 27.63
CA ARG A 77 -2.00 9.00 28.46
C ARG A 77 -1.79 10.51 28.54
N LEU A 78 -1.86 11.21 27.42
CA LEU A 78 -1.66 12.67 27.37
C LEU A 78 -2.78 13.44 28.07
N LYS A 79 -4.02 12.95 28.00
CA LYS A 79 -5.18 13.61 28.62
C LYS A 79 -5.31 13.34 30.12
N CYS A 80 -4.44 12.51 30.72
CA CYS A 80 -4.56 12.07 32.11
C CYS A 80 -6.02 11.71 32.48
N LEU A 81 -6.59 10.76 31.73
CA LEU A 81 -7.80 10.00 32.10
C LEU A 81 -7.40 8.64 32.66
#